data_AF-A0A831PUV5-F1
#
_entry.id   AF-A0A831PUV5-F1
#
_cell.length_a   1.000
_cell.length_b   1.000
_cell.length_c   1.000
_cell.angle_alpha   90.00
_cell.angle_beta   90.00
_cell.angle_gamma   90.00
#
_symmetry.space_group_name_H-M   'P 1'
#
loop_
_entity.id
_entity.type
_entity.pdbx_description
1 polymer ?
#
loop_
_entity_poly.entity_id
_entity_poly.type
_entity_poly.pdbx_seq_one_letter_code
_entity_poly.pdbx_strand_id
1 'polypeptide(L)'
;MALTFDILAVASDQIHERRGRVQRIVGIRSEWFHHPKALCIPESVFINFSDAFRTSCARFDYYGYTEYSGDGITKLCMELKNRPWAEKAKGRRARLETRAAIRQALAVAERALVRKLSLLVLGI
;
A
#
# COMPACT_ATOMS: atom_id res chain seq x y z
N MET A 1 1.86 19.48 6.06
CA MET A 1 2.64 18.34 5.51
C MET A 1 1.91 17.86 4.27
N ALA A 2 2.61 17.53 3.20
CA ALA A 2 1.98 16.93 2.02
C ALA A 2 1.70 15.46 2.33
N LEU A 3 0.49 14.97 2.03
CA LEU A 3 0.12 13.58 2.28
C LEU A 3 1.00 12.63 1.45
N THR A 4 1.42 11.55 2.08
CA THR A 4 2.25 10.49 1.52
C THR A 4 1.63 9.13 1.77
N PHE A 5 1.95 8.18 0.89
CA PHE A 5 1.55 6.79 1.03
C PHE A 5 2.77 5.94 1.25
N ASP A 6 2.85 5.32 2.42
CA ASP A 6 3.87 4.35 2.76
C ASP A 6 3.37 2.93 2.48
N ILE A 7 4.12 2.17 1.69
CA ILE A 7 3.79 0.78 1.32
C ILE A 7 4.93 -0.14 1.77
N LEU A 8 4.60 -1.14 2.58
CA LEU A 8 5.57 -2.03 3.22
C LEU A 8 5.09 -3.48 3.24
N ALA A 9 6.03 -4.42 3.06
CA ALA A 9 5.80 -5.85 3.28
C ALA A 9 6.20 -6.20 4.72
N VAL A 10 5.25 -6.69 5.52
CA VAL A 10 5.40 -6.91 6.97
C VAL A 10 4.80 -8.26 7.36
N ALA A 11 5.36 -8.92 8.36
CA ALA A 11 4.74 -10.11 8.93
C ALA A 11 3.40 -9.74 9.60
N SER A 12 2.33 -10.48 9.31
CA SER A 12 0.95 -10.11 9.70
C SER A 12 0.77 -9.98 11.22
N ASP A 13 1.51 -10.77 11.99
CA ASP A 13 1.52 -10.76 13.45
C ASP A 13 2.24 -9.54 14.05
N GLN A 14 3.01 -8.80 13.23
CA GLN A 14 3.74 -7.62 13.66
C GLN A 14 3.05 -6.30 13.33
N ILE A 15 1.97 -6.29 12.55
CA ILE A 15 1.30 -5.04 12.13
C ILE A 15 0.57 -4.38 13.31
N HIS A 16 -0.17 -5.19 14.06
CA HIS A 16 -1.12 -4.69 15.04
C HIS A 16 -0.49 -4.61 16.44
N GLU A 17 -0.76 -3.51 17.13
CA GLU A 17 -0.54 -3.41 18.57
C GLU A 17 -1.68 -4.14 19.30
N ARG A 18 -1.31 -4.98 20.27
CA ARG A 18 -2.25 -5.76 21.07
C ARG A 18 -2.06 -5.45 22.54
N ARG A 19 -3.17 -5.27 23.28
CA ARG A 19 -3.13 -4.91 24.71
C ARG A 19 -4.13 -5.73 25.55
N GLY A 20 -3.76 -5.95 26.81
CA GLY A 20 -4.59 -6.63 27.81
C GLY A 20 -4.55 -8.17 27.74
N ARG A 21 -5.20 -8.83 28.70
CA ARG A 21 -5.19 -10.31 28.83
C ARG A 21 -5.74 -11.06 27.61
N VAL A 22 -6.65 -10.43 26.84
CA VAL A 22 -7.31 -11.04 25.66
C VAL A 22 -6.62 -10.64 24.35
N GLN A 23 -5.48 -9.92 24.38
CA GLN A 23 -4.71 -9.55 23.19
C GLN A 23 -5.54 -8.81 22.12
N ARG A 24 -6.40 -7.87 22.57
CA ARG A 24 -7.26 -7.07 21.68
C ARG A 24 -6.40 -6.12 20.86
N ILE A 25 -6.71 -6.00 19.57
CA ILE A 25 -6.07 -5.02 18.68
C ILE A 25 -6.50 -3.62 19.12
N VAL A 26 -5.52 -2.75 19.40
CA VAL A 26 -5.74 -1.35 19.80
C VAL A 26 -5.31 -0.34 18.74
N GLY A 27 -4.55 -0.79 17.73
CA GLY A 27 -4.10 0.04 16.62
C GLY A 27 -3.01 -0.67 15.83
N ILE A 28 -2.35 0.07 14.95
CA ILE A 28 -1.10 -0.37 14.31
C ILE A 28 0.09 0.06 15.15
N ARG A 29 1.15 -0.74 15.14
CA ARG A 29 2.37 -0.39 15.85
C ARG A 29 2.96 0.89 15.27
N SER A 30 3.38 1.80 16.16
CA SER A 30 3.91 3.10 15.76
C SER A 30 5.20 3.01 14.94
N GLU A 31 5.94 1.91 15.04
CA GLU A 31 7.17 1.62 14.29
C GLU A 31 6.96 1.55 12.76
N TRP A 32 5.72 1.33 12.30
CA TRP A 32 5.41 1.22 10.88
C TRP A 32 5.21 2.57 10.18
N PHE A 33 4.93 3.63 10.93
CA PHE A 33 4.82 4.97 10.36
C PHE A 33 6.20 5.50 9.97
N HIS A 34 6.34 6.00 8.73
CA HIS A 34 7.60 6.52 8.20
C HIS A 34 8.76 5.51 8.27
N HIS A 35 8.46 4.22 8.20
CA HIS A 35 9.46 3.17 8.35
C HIS A 35 10.52 3.28 7.24
N PRO A 36 11.84 3.15 7.52
CA PRO A 36 12.90 3.42 6.55
C PRO A 36 12.92 2.49 5.34
N LYS A 37 12.23 1.34 5.42
CA LYS A 37 12.06 0.39 4.31
C LYS A 37 10.75 0.58 3.54
N ALA A 38 9.92 1.56 3.92
CA ALA A 38 8.70 1.88 3.23
C ALA A 38 9.01 2.38 1.83
N LEU A 39 8.22 1.94 0.85
CA LEU A 39 8.10 2.68 -0.38
C LEU A 39 7.19 3.88 -0.10
N CYS A 40 7.78 5.08 -0.09
CA CYS A 40 7.06 6.33 0.10
C CYS A 40 6.63 6.92 -1.25
N ILE A 41 5.34 7.20 -1.42
CA ILE A 41 4.76 7.72 -2.66
C ILE A 41 3.98 9.00 -2.33
N PRO A 42 4.30 10.16 -2.96
CA PRO A 42 3.50 11.36 -2.78
C PRO A 42 2.04 11.15 -3.19
N GLU A 43 1.08 11.72 -2.45
CA GLU A 43 -0.36 11.63 -2.77
C GLU A 43 -0.66 12.06 -4.22
N SER A 44 0.00 13.12 -4.69
CA SER A 44 -0.14 13.64 -6.06
C SER A 44 0.15 12.60 -7.15
N VAL A 45 0.96 11.59 -6.82
CA VAL A 45 1.26 10.45 -7.70
C VAL A 45 0.32 9.29 -7.38
N PHE A 46 0.13 8.96 -6.09
CA PHE A 46 -0.68 7.82 -5.63
C PHE A 46 -2.14 7.90 -6.09
N ILE A 47 -2.74 9.09 -6.08
CA ILE A 47 -4.13 9.31 -6.48
C ILE A 47 -4.44 8.82 -7.91
N ASN A 48 -3.44 8.77 -8.79
CA ASN A 48 -3.63 8.32 -10.17
C ASN A 48 -3.89 6.80 -10.28
N PHE A 49 -3.57 6.03 -9.24
CA PHE A 49 -3.73 4.57 -9.23
C PHE A 49 -4.32 4.02 -7.92
N SER A 50 -4.79 4.88 -7.01
CA SER A 50 -5.41 4.46 -5.74
C SER A 50 -6.66 3.60 -5.92
N ASP A 51 -7.34 3.71 -7.06
CA ASP A 51 -8.49 2.85 -7.37
C ASP A 51 -8.11 1.36 -7.48
N ALA A 52 -6.86 1.04 -7.82
CA ALA A 52 -6.37 -0.35 -7.80
C ALA A 52 -6.40 -0.93 -6.37
N PHE A 53 -6.08 -0.11 -5.38
CA PHE A 53 -6.10 -0.47 -3.96
C PHE A 53 -7.54 -0.60 -3.45
N ARG A 54 -8.43 0.33 -3.82
CA ARG A 54 -9.86 0.27 -3.50
C ARG A 54 -10.54 -0.96 -4.11
N THR A 55 -10.21 -1.28 -5.36
CA THR A 55 -10.81 -2.43 -6.06
C THR A 55 -10.35 -3.76 -5.47
N SER A 56 -9.09 -3.85 -5.04
CA SER A 56 -8.54 -5.08 -4.45
C SER A 56 -8.93 -5.29 -2.99
N CYS A 57 -9.28 -4.23 -2.24
CA CYS A 57 -9.80 -4.31 -0.89
C CYS A 57 -10.91 -3.28 -0.65
N ALA A 58 -12.15 -3.75 -0.43
CA ALA A 58 -13.31 -2.90 -0.18
C ALA A 58 -13.20 -2.06 1.11
N ARG A 59 -12.34 -2.47 2.05
CA ARG A 59 -12.07 -1.78 3.32
C ARG A 59 -10.88 -0.82 3.21
N PHE A 60 -10.40 -0.52 2.01
CA PHE A 60 -9.28 0.38 1.83
C PHE A 60 -9.59 1.77 2.41
N ASP A 61 -8.79 2.15 3.40
CA ASP A 61 -8.82 3.45 4.05
C ASP A 61 -7.74 4.35 3.44
N TYR A 62 -8.17 5.37 2.70
CA TYR A 62 -7.27 6.30 2.00
C TYR A 62 -6.48 7.19 2.98
N TYR A 63 -7.05 7.49 4.14
CA TYR A 63 -6.44 8.38 5.15
C TYR A 63 -6.01 7.62 6.41
N GLY A 64 -5.95 6.30 6.32
CA GLY A 64 -5.60 5.42 7.42
C GLY A 64 -4.67 4.31 6.96
N TYR A 65 -4.76 3.17 7.65
CA TYR A 65 -4.00 1.99 7.30
C TYR A 65 -4.89 0.93 6.66
N THR A 66 -4.36 0.22 5.68
CA THR A 66 -4.99 -0.96 5.11
C THR A 66 -3.99 -2.09 5.01
N GLU A 67 -4.35 -3.25 5.55
CA GLU A 67 -3.61 -4.49 5.39
C GLU A 67 -4.19 -5.30 4.24
N TYR A 68 -3.33 -5.75 3.34
CA TYR A 68 -3.63 -6.73 2.30
C TYR A 68 -2.89 -8.03 2.62
N SER A 69 -3.58 -9.16 2.44
CA SER A 69 -3.00 -10.49 2.61
C SER A 69 -3.45 -11.42 1.47
N GLY A 70 -2.59 -12.39 1.13
CA GLY A 70 -2.90 -13.46 0.15
C GLY A 70 -3.62 -12.96 -1.10
N ASP A 71 -4.88 -13.37 -1.25
CA ASP A 71 -5.75 -13.02 -2.38
C ASP A 71 -5.91 -11.53 -2.61
N GLY A 72 -5.90 -10.71 -1.55
CA GLY A 72 -5.95 -9.25 -1.65
C GLY A 72 -4.72 -8.69 -2.37
N ILE A 73 -3.54 -9.23 -2.07
CA ILE A 73 -2.27 -8.86 -2.74
C ILE A 73 -2.30 -9.35 -4.19
N THR A 74 -2.76 -10.58 -4.44
CA THR A 74 -2.88 -11.13 -5.80
C THR A 74 -3.79 -10.27 -6.67
N LYS A 75 -4.96 -9.87 -6.15
CA LYS A 75 -5.90 -8.96 -6.83
C LYS A 75 -5.27 -7.59 -7.08
N LEU A 76 -4.58 -7.02 -6.10
CA LEU A 76 -3.88 -5.75 -6.26
C LEU A 76 -2.83 -5.82 -7.38
N CYS A 77 -2.02 -6.88 -7.41
CA CYS A 77 -1.03 -7.09 -8.46
C CYS A 77 -1.67 -7.17 -9.84
N MET A 78 -2.81 -7.87 -9.98
CA MET A 78 -3.55 -7.94 -11.24
C MET A 78 -4.08 -6.57 -11.66
N GLU A 79 -4.70 -5.82 -10.75
CA GLU A 79 -5.22 -4.48 -11.02
C GLU A 79 -4.11 -3.51 -11.46
N LEU A 80 -2.97 -3.53 -10.77
CA LEU A 80 -1.83 -2.67 -11.10
C LEU A 80 -1.15 -3.03 -12.44
N LYS A 81 -1.18 -4.30 -12.86
CA LYS A 81 -0.59 -4.76 -14.14
C LYS A 81 -1.50 -4.49 -15.34
N ASN A 82 -2.81 -4.72 -15.18
CA ASN A 82 -3.72 -4.86 -16.31
C ASN A 82 -4.37 -3.54 -16.75
N ARG A 83 -4.29 -2.48 -15.93
CA ARG A 83 -4.90 -1.19 -16.29
C ARG A 83 -3.86 -0.09 -16.58
N PRO A 84 -4.14 0.82 -17.52
CA PRO A 84 -3.24 1.92 -17.87
C PRO A 84 -3.36 3.09 -16.90
N TRP A 85 -3.19 2.85 -15.60
CA TRP A 85 -3.39 3.86 -14.54
C TRP A 85 -2.61 5.15 -14.77
N ALA A 86 -1.40 5.05 -15.32
CA ALA A 86 -0.56 6.20 -15.60
C ALA A 86 -1.19 7.19 -16.60
N GLU A 87 -2.09 6.77 -17.49
CA GLU A 87 -2.74 7.68 -18.43
C GLU A 87 -3.75 8.62 -17.76
N LYS A 88 -4.16 8.34 -16.51
CA LYS A 88 -4.95 9.27 -15.69
C LYS A 88 -4.17 10.53 -15.30
N ALA A 89 -2.83 10.46 -15.26
CA ALA A 89 -2.00 11.58 -14.85
C ALA A 89 -1.90 12.65 -15.96
N LYS A 90 -1.98 13.92 -15.54
CA LYS A 90 -1.91 15.08 -16.44
C LYS A 90 -0.45 15.45 -16.74
N GLY A 91 -0.05 15.30 -18.00
CA GLY A 91 1.27 15.70 -18.49
C GLY A 91 2.33 14.59 -18.41
N ARG A 92 3.32 14.66 -19.31
CA ARG A 92 4.31 13.60 -19.53
C ARG A 92 5.09 13.21 -18.27
N ARG A 93 5.51 14.21 -17.47
CA ARG A 93 6.28 13.99 -16.24
C ARG A 93 5.49 13.18 -15.20
N ALA A 94 4.25 13.60 -14.91
CA ALA A 94 3.39 12.93 -13.95
C ALA A 94 3.08 11.48 -14.36
N ARG A 95 2.92 11.21 -15.67
CA ARG A 95 2.76 9.84 -16.19
C ARG A 95 4.00 8.98 -15.94
N LEU A 96 5.20 9.52 -16.14
CA LEU A 96 6.46 8.80 -15.90
C LEU A 96 6.63 8.47 -14.41
N GLU A 97 6.40 9.46 -13.54
CA GLU A 97 6.44 9.27 -12.08
C GLU A 97 5.41 8.23 -11.62
N THR A 98 4.19 8.29 -12.16
CA THR A 98 3.14 7.30 -11.87
C THR A 98 3.53 5.89 -12.33
N ARG A 99 4.09 5.72 -13.54
CA ARG A 99 4.59 4.41 -14.00
C ARG A 99 5.72 3.88 -13.13
N ALA A 100 6.61 4.76 -12.65
CA ALA A 100 7.69 4.36 -11.75
C ALA A 100 7.13 3.93 -10.39
N ALA A 101 6.17 4.66 -9.83
CA ALA A 101 5.51 4.35 -8.57
C ALA A 101 4.75 3.00 -8.65
N ILE A 102 3.97 2.77 -9.71
CA ILE A 102 3.26 1.50 -9.92
C ILE A 102 4.22 0.33 -9.99
N ARG A 103 5.33 0.45 -10.74
CA ARG A 103 6.34 -0.63 -10.83
C ARG A 103 6.96 -0.95 -9.48
N GLN A 104 7.25 0.06 -8.67
CA GLN A 104 7.79 -0.13 -7.33
C GLN A 104 6.76 -0.76 -6.38
N ALA A 105 5.51 -0.27 -6.40
CA ALA A 105 4.43 -0.83 -5.59
C ALA A 105 4.16 -2.31 -5.95
N LEU A 106 4.15 -2.63 -7.25
CA LEU A 106 4.08 -4.01 -7.73
C LEU A 106 5.23 -4.87 -7.18
N ALA A 107 6.47 -4.38 -7.24
CA ALA A 107 7.62 -5.13 -6.74
C ALA A 107 7.53 -5.41 -5.23
N VAL A 108 7.03 -4.45 -4.44
CA VAL A 108 6.80 -4.65 -3.00
C VAL A 108 5.67 -5.67 -2.77
N ALA A 109 4.55 -5.55 -3.49
CA ALA A 109 3.41 -6.46 -3.40
C ALA A 109 3.76 -7.90 -3.79
N GLU A 110 4.46 -8.09 -4.91
CA GLU A 110 4.93 -9.41 -5.36
C GLU A 110 5.91 -10.02 -4.35
N ARG A 111 6.83 -9.22 -3.80
CA ARG A 111 7.73 -9.69 -2.74
C ARG A 111 6.97 -10.12 -1.49
N ALA A 112 5.95 -9.36 -1.10
CA ALA A 112 5.09 -9.73 0.03
C ALA A 112 4.40 -11.08 -0.23
N LEU A 113 3.83 -11.25 -1.43
CA LEU A 113 3.16 -12.49 -1.82
C LEU A 113 4.10 -13.70 -1.81
N VAL A 114 5.28 -13.58 -2.43
CA VAL A 114 6.29 -14.67 -2.48
C VAL A 114 6.75 -15.06 -1.08
N ARG A 115 6.91 -14.09 -0.19
CA ARG A 115 7.39 -14.32 1.19
C ARG A 115 6.26 -14.62 2.18
N LYS A 116 5.01 -14.72 1.73
CA LYS A 116 3.82 -14.91 2.58
C LYS A 116 3.71 -13.85 3.67
N LEU A 117 4.06 -12.61 3.35
CA LEU A 117 3.91 -11.44 4.20
C LEU A 117 2.60 -10.72 3.88
N SER A 118 2.14 -9.90 4.82
CA SER A 118 1.11 -8.90 4.57
C SER A 118 1.73 -7.67 3.88
N LEU A 119 0.92 -6.99 3.08
CA LEU A 119 1.25 -5.69 2.53
C LEU A 119 0.47 -4.63 3.30
N LEU A 120 1.18 -3.78 4.04
CA LEU A 120 0.62 -2.65 4.77
C LEU A 120 0.72 -1.40 3.92
N VAL A 121 -0.39 -0.67 3.80
CA VAL A 121 -0.50 0.61 3.09
C VAL A 121 -0.99 1.65 4.09
N LEU A 122 -0.26 2.77 4.22
CA LEU A 122 -0.53 3.83 5.18
C LEU A 122 -0.66 5.17 4.44
N GLY A 123 -1.77 5.89 4.61
CA GLY A 123 -1.90 7.29 4.20
C GLY A 123 -1.55 8.22 5.37
N ILE A 124 -0.42 8.95 5.28
CA ILE A 124 0.16 9.77 6.36
C ILE A 124 0.71 11.12 5.91
#